data_AF-A0A0N0T7Y3-F1
#
_entry.id   AF-A0A0N0T7Y3-F1
#
_cell.length_a   1.000
_cell.length_b   1.000
_cell.length_c   1.000
_cell.angle_alpha   90.00
_cell.angle_beta   90.00
_cell.angle_gamma   90.00
#
_symmetry.space_group_name_H-M   'P 1'
#
loop_
_entity.id
_entity.type
_entity.pdbx_description
1 polymer ?
#
loop_
_entity_poly.entity_id
_entity_poly.type
_entity_poly.pdbx_seq_one_letter_code
_entity_poly.pdbx_strand_id
1 'polypeptide(L)'
;MDMIAWTNDLYSLNKEEAGGMVTNLILVVEHEHKLDRSRAIDEVRALIDSKVKRFLELRESLSSKQDTHAFELTTQVSGLCDWIAGCQQWHHNVTHRYLPPPASD
;
A
#
# COMPACT_ATOMS: atom_id res chain seq x y z
N MET A 1 -8.00 0.70 -1.70
CA MET A 1 -7.67 1.25 -0.37
C MET A 1 -6.53 0.45 0.25
N ASP A 2 -6.68 -0.88 0.34
CA ASP A 2 -5.66 -1.84 0.83
C ASP A 2 -4.23 -1.57 0.33
N MET A 3 -4.02 -1.50 -0.98
CA MET A 3 -2.68 -1.26 -1.55
C MET A 3 -2.05 0.05 -1.09
N ILE A 4 -2.82 1.11 -0.91
CA ILE A 4 -2.31 2.42 -0.48
C ILE A 4 -2.01 2.39 1.02
N ALA A 5 -2.94 1.88 1.83
CA ALA A 5 -2.78 1.80 3.28
C ALA A 5 -1.64 0.87 3.68
N TRP A 6 -1.58 -0.34 3.12
CA TRP A 6 -0.55 -1.31 3.49
C TRP A 6 0.83 -0.94 2.94
N THR A 7 0.89 -0.24 1.79
CA THR A 7 2.16 0.36 1.37
C THR A 7 2.56 1.48 2.33
N ASN A 8 1.61 2.28 2.82
CA ASN A 8 1.92 3.26 3.85
C ASN A 8 2.52 2.60 5.09
N ASP A 9 1.93 1.51 5.58
CA ASP A 9 2.43 0.74 6.72
C ASP A 9 3.89 0.26 6.53
N LEU A 10 4.28 -0.13 5.31
CA LEU A 10 5.68 -0.47 4.98
C LEU A 10 6.63 0.71 5.15
N TYR A 11 6.24 1.90 4.69
CA TYR A 11 7.08 3.11 4.78
C TYR A 11 7.07 3.73 6.18
N SER A 12 5.96 3.61 6.90
CA SER A 12 5.77 4.29 8.18
C SER A 12 6.22 3.46 9.39
N LEU A 13 6.39 2.14 9.25
CA LEU A 13 6.65 1.20 10.34
C LEU A 13 7.57 1.72 11.44
N ASN A 14 8.81 2.09 11.10
CA ASN A 14 9.81 2.51 12.09
C ASN A 14 9.37 3.76 12.85
N LYS A 15 8.75 4.72 12.16
CA LYS A 15 8.23 5.94 12.76
C LYS A 15 7.06 5.63 13.70
N GLU A 16 6.16 4.76 13.26
CA GLU A 16 4.94 4.44 14.01
C GLU A 16 5.27 3.66 15.27
N GLU A 17 6.14 2.67 15.16
CA GLU A 17 6.64 1.88 16.29
C GLU A 17 7.39 2.75 17.29
N ALA A 18 8.28 3.63 16.83
CA ALA A 18 8.98 4.58 17.71
C ALA A 18 8.00 5.53 18.43
N GLY A 19 6.87 5.84 17.80
CA GLY A 19 5.78 6.62 18.39
C GLY A 19 4.83 5.83 19.29
N GLY A 20 5.05 4.52 19.48
CA GLY A 20 4.16 3.64 20.26
C GLY A 20 2.82 3.35 19.57
N MET A 21 2.69 3.62 18.27
CA MET A 21 1.48 3.33 17.52
C MET A 21 1.46 1.86 17.11
N VAL A 22 0.34 1.20 17.35
CA VAL A 22 0.15 -0.25 17.07
C VAL A 22 -0.73 -0.50 15.85
N THR A 23 -1.27 0.54 15.23
CA THR A 23 -2.14 0.47 14.05
C THR A 23 -1.30 0.39 12.76
N ASN A 24 -0.55 -0.70 12.62
CA ASN A 24 0.27 -0.99 11.45
C ASN A 24 0.14 -2.49 11.13
N LEU A 25 -0.20 -2.84 9.87
CA LEU A 25 -0.47 -4.22 9.49
C LEU A 25 0.72 -5.15 9.75
N ILE A 26 1.96 -4.66 9.65
CA ILE A 26 3.17 -5.48 9.90
C ILE A 26 3.24 -5.87 11.38
N LEU A 27 2.95 -4.94 12.29
CA LEU A 27 2.91 -5.22 13.73
C LEU A 27 1.79 -6.21 14.08
N VAL A 28 0.63 -6.08 13.42
CA VAL A 28 -0.49 -7.01 13.59
C VAL A 28 -0.11 -8.41 13.10
N VAL A 29 0.45 -8.54 11.90
CA VAL A 29 0.88 -9.84 11.33
C VAL A 29 1.99 -10.47 12.18
N GLU A 30 2.98 -9.69 12.61
CA GLU A 30 4.06 -10.14 13.48
C GLU A 30 3.50 -10.78 14.76
N HIS A 31 2.56 -10.08 15.43
CA HIS A 31 1.94 -10.56 16.66
C HIS A 31 1.04 -11.78 16.43
N GLU A 32 0.10 -11.69 15.51
CA GLU A 32 -0.93 -12.72 15.30
C GLU A 32 -0.34 -14.01 14.73
N HIS A 33 0.58 -13.92 13.77
CA HIS A 33 1.19 -15.09 13.13
C HIS A 33 2.45 -15.58 13.86
N LYS A 34 2.86 -14.90 14.95
CA LYS A 34 4.05 -15.21 15.74
C LYS A 34 5.31 -15.29 14.87
N LEU A 35 5.46 -14.31 13.98
CA LEU A 35 6.58 -14.20 13.06
C LEU A 35 7.65 -13.27 13.63
N ASP A 36 8.87 -13.39 13.12
CA ASP A 36 9.82 -12.30 13.24
C ASP A 36 9.44 -11.15 12.30
N ARG A 37 9.97 -9.97 12.58
CA ARG A 37 9.72 -8.74 11.81
C ARG A 37 9.98 -8.90 10.31
N SER A 38 11.05 -9.60 9.90
CA SER A 38 11.37 -9.77 8.48
C SER A 38 10.30 -10.58 7.77
N ARG A 39 9.88 -11.69 8.38
CA ARG A 39 8.84 -12.58 7.84
C ARG A 39 7.48 -11.89 7.81
N ALA A 40 7.15 -11.07 8.81
CA ALA A 40 5.93 -10.26 8.80
C ALA A 40 5.93 -9.24 7.65
N ILE A 41 7.06 -8.56 7.41
CA ILE A 41 7.23 -7.64 6.26
C ILE A 41 7.04 -8.39 4.94
N ASP A 42 7.66 -9.56 4.78
CA ASP A 42 7.55 -10.35 3.55
C ASP A 42 6.12 -10.84 3.31
N GLU A 43 5.39 -11.21 4.35
CA GLU A 43 3.98 -11.57 4.25
C GLU A 43 3.10 -10.39 3.83
N VAL A 44 3.29 -9.21 4.44
CA VAL A 44 2.58 -7.99 4.05
C VAL A 44 2.89 -7.57 2.61
N ARG A 45 4.15 -7.71 2.17
CA ARG A 45 4.52 -7.51 0.75
C ARG A 45 3.77 -8.46 -0.18
N ALA A 46 3.73 -9.75 0.17
CA ALA A 46 2.99 -10.74 -0.62
C ALA A 46 1.48 -10.42 -0.70
N LEU A 47 0.89 -9.89 0.38
CA LEU A 47 -0.50 -9.43 0.38
C LEU A 47 -0.70 -8.24 -0.55
N ILE A 48 0.19 -7.24 -0.52
CA ILE A 48 0.16 -6.09 -1.42
C ILE A 48 0.27 -6.54 -2.87
N ASP A 49 1.24 -7.40 -3.18
CA ASP A 49 1.46 -7.94 -4.54
C ASP A 49 0.22 -8.69 -5.05
N SER A 50 -0.41 -9.49 -4.20
CA SER A 50 -1.66 -10.20 -4.52
C SER A 50 -2.79 -9.21 -4.86
N LYS A 51 -2.92 -8.12 -4.10
CA LYS A 51 -3.92 -7.07 -4.37
C LYS A 51 -3.63 -6.32 -5.67
N VAL A 52 -2.37 -6.01 -5.95
CA VAL A 52 -1.93 -5.39 -7.21
C VAL A 52 -2.31 -6.29 -8.38
N LYS A 53 -1.93 -7.57 -8.34
CA LYS A 53 -2.23 -8.54 -9.38
C LYS A 53 -3.73 -8.64 -9.63
N ARG A 54 -4.51 -8.77 -8.54
CA ARG A 54 -5.97 -8.85 -8.64
C ARG A 54 -6.60 -7.60 -9.25
N PHE A 55 -6.09 -6.42 -8.90
CA PHE A 55 -6.55 -5.16 -9.49
C PHE A 55 -6.29 -5.11 -11.00
N LEU A 56 -5.09 -5.51 -11.44
CA LEU A 56 -4.73 -5.54 -12.86
C LEU A 56 -5.60 -6.52 -13.65
N GLU A 57 -5.84 -7.72 -13.13
CA GLU A 57 -6.76 -8.72 -13.73
C GLU A 57 -8.18 -8.16 -13.86
N LEU A 58 -8.70 -7.51 -12.81
CA LEU A 58 -10.05 -6.93 -12.85
C LEU A 58 -10.13 -5.80 -13.87
N ARG A 59 -9.12 -4.94 -13.94
CA ARG A 59 -9.04 -3.86 -14.93
C ARG A 59 -9.07 -4.40 -16.36
N GLU A 60 -8.30 -5.45 -16.64
CA GLU A 60 -8.32 -6.11 -17.95
C GLU A 60 -9.67 -6.76 -18.25
N SER A 61 -10.31 -7.37 -17.24
CA SER A 61 -11.65 -7.95 -17.43
C SER A 61 -12.71 -6.89 -17.77
N LEU A 62 -12.58 -5.66 -17.25
CA LEU A 62 -13.52 -4.58 -17.50
C LEU A 62 -13.47 -4.07 -18.94
N SER A 63 -12.28 -4.00 -19.56
CA SER A 63 -12.15 -3.57 -20.95
C SER A 63 -12.75 -4.56 -21.96
N SER A 64 -12.91 -5.83 -21.57
CA SER A 64 -13.47 -6.90 -22.40
C SER A 64 -15.01 -6.94 -22.45
N LYS A 65 -15.69 -6.20 -21.56
CA LYS A 65 -17.15 -6.23 -21.47
C LYS A 65 -17.76 -5.12 -22.33
N GLN A 66 -18.74 -5.48 -23.18
CA GLN A 66 -19.67 -4.50 -23.74
C GLN A 66 -20.65 -4.09 -22.63
N ASP A 67 -20.28 -3.03 -21.91
CA ASP A 67 -21.07 -2.43 -20.84
C ASP A 67 -21.44 -0.99 -21.20
N THR A 68 -22.71 -0.61 -21.02
CA THR A 68 -23.19 0.75 -21.24
C THR A 68 -22.53 1.77 -20.31
N HIS A 69 -21.94 1.34 -19.19
CA HIS A 69 -21.18 2.17 -18.26
C HIS A 69 -19.67 2.07 -18.43
N ALA A 70 -19.18 1.40 -19.48
CA ALA A 70 -17.75 1.14 -19.66
C ALA A 70 -16.90 2.42 -19.63
N PHE A 71 -17.40 3.54 -20.16
CA PHE A 71 -16.69 4.82 -20.13
C PHE A 71 -16.51 5.36 -18.71
N GLU A 72 -17.59 5.46 -17.93
CA GLU A 72 -17.58 5.97 -16.55
C GLU A 72 -16.69 5.11 -15.65
N LEU A 73 -16.81 3.78 -15.77
CA LEU A 73 -15.98 2.82 -15.05
C LEU A 73 -14.51 2.94 -15.43
N THR A 74 -14.20 3.13 -16.71
CA THR A 74 -12.81 3.31 -17.17
C THR A 74 -12.21 4.59 -16.59
N THR A 75 -12.95 5.70 -16.58
CA THR A 75 -12.50 6.96 -15.97
C THR A 75 -12.23 6.79 -14.48
N GLN A 76 -13.13 6.13 -13.74
CA GLN A 76 -12.94 5.88 -12.31
C GLN A 76 -11.72 4.99 -12.04
N VAL A 77 -11.54 3.93 -12.82
CA VAL A 77 -10.38 3.03 -12.70
C VAL A 77 -9.07 3.75 -13.04
N SER A 78 -9.08 4.66 -14.02
CA SER A 78 -7.92 5.51 -14.30
C SER A 78 -7.57 6.40 -13.11
N GLY A 79 -8.54 7.07 -12.51
CA GLY A 79 -8.32 7.88 -11.31
C GLY A 79 -7.78 7.09 -10.13
N LEU A 80 -8.22 5.83 -9.95
CA LEU A 80 -7.65 4.93 -8.95
C LEU A 80 -6.18 4.57 -9.27
N CYS A 81 -5.84 4.34 -10.54
CA CYS A 81 -4.45 4.09 -10.95
C CYS A 81 -3.57 5.30 -10.65
N ASP A 82 -4.04 6.50 -11.00
CA ASP A 82 -3.32 7.75 -10.76
C ASP A 82 -3.10 7.99 -9.26
N TRP A 83 -4.11 7.69 -8.43
CA TRP A 83 -3.97 7.79 -6.99
C TRP A 83 -2.94 6.80 -6.42
N ILE A 84 -2.97 5.54 -6.84
CA ILE A 84 -1.99 4.52 -6.42
C ILE A 84 -0.57 4.97 -6.82
N ALA A 85 -0.38 5.38 -8.08
CA ALA A 85 0.92 5.82 -8.58
C ALA A 85 1.41 7.09 -7.87
N GLY A 86 0.52 8.06 -7.67
CA GLY A 86 0.81 9.30 -6.94
C GLY A 86 1.22 9.04 -5.49
N CYS A 87 0.52 8.12 -4.80
CA CYS A 87 0.91 7.71 -3.45
C CYS A 87 2.30 7.06 -3.43
N GLN A 88 2.60 6.14 -4.35
CA GLN A 88 3.93 5.52 -4.44
C GLN A 88 5.02 6.56 -4.67
N GLN A 89 4.81 7.45 -5.63
CA GLN A 89 5.76 8.52 -5.95
C GLN A 89 6.00 9.44 -4.75
N TRP A 90 4.93 9.79 -4.03
CA TRP A 90 5.04 10.65 -2.86
C TRP A 90 5.86 10.01 -1.74
N HIS A 91 5.61 8.72 -1.45
CA HIS A 91 6.38 7.98 -0.44
C HIS A 91 7.86 7.85 -0.82
N HIS A 92 8.16 7.53 -2.09
CA HIS A 92 9.53 7.24 -2.50
C HIS A 92 10.38 8.50 -2.68
N ASN A 93 9.81 9.58 -3.23
CA ASN A 93 10.60 10.66 -3.81
C ASN A 93 10.34 12.05 -3.24
N VAL A 94 9.25 12.25 -2.50
CA VAL A 94 8.77 13.61 -2.21
C VAL A 94 8.69 13.92 -0.71
N THR A 95 8.44 12.91 0.12
CA THR A 95 8.10 13.15 1.54
C THR A 95 9.28 12.91 2.48
N HIS A 96 9.52 13.87 3.40
CA HIS A 96 10.40 13.67 4.56
C HIS A 96 9.65 13.09 5.76
N ARG A 97 8.33 12.85 5.65
CA ARG A 97 7.44 12.51 6.78
C ARG A 97 7.85 11.26 7.55
N TYR A 98 8.48 10.29 6.87
CA TYR A 98 8.86 9.00 7.44
C TYR A 98 10.37 8.88 7.70
N LEU A 99 11.14 9.92 7.41
CA LEU A 99 12.56 9.94 7.79
C LEU A 99 12.68 10.05 9.32
N PRO A 100 13.69 9.40 9.92
CA PRO A 100 14.00 9.64 11.32
C PRO A 100 14.31 11.13 11.54
N PRO A 101 14.02 11.67 12.74
CA PRO A 101 14.39 13.04 13.06
C PRO A 101 15.90 13.23 12.85
N PRO A 102 16.34 14.42 12.40
CA PRO A 102 17.77 14.69 12.25
C PRO A 102 18.48 14.43 13.59
N ALA A 103 19.69 13.88 13.51
CA ALA A 103 20.51 13.65 14.69
C ALA A 103 20.66 14.96 15.46
N SER A 104 20.49 14.90 16.79
CA SER A 104 20.75 16.03 17.66
C SER A 104 22.26 16.15 17.83
N ASP A 105 22.81 17.33 17.51
CA ASP A 105 24.20 17.70 17.80
C ASP A 105 24.46 17.86 19.31
#